data_AF-A0A368FTS5-F1
#
_entry.id   AF-A0A368FTS5-F1
#
_cell.length_a   1.000
_cell.length_b   1.000
_cell.length_c   1.000
_cell.angle_alpha   90.00
_cell.angle_beta   90.00
_cell.angle_gamma   90.00
#
_symmetry.space_group_name_H-M   'P 1'
#
loop_
_entity.id
_entity.type
_entity.pdbx_description
1 polymer ?
#
loop_
_entity_poly.entity_id
_entity_poly.type
_entity_poly.pdbx_seq_one_letter_code
_entity_poly.pdbx_strand_id
1 'polypeptide(L)'
;MAPPTFADLGKSAKDLFNKGYNHGFLKVDSTTKAGDSKEVEFKTSASHNLGSGKLGGNLDVKYKIPAYGEFLVIEEMSFSDLMVSSLRTEQKSF
;
A
#
# COMPACT_ATOMS: atom_id res chain seq x y z
N MET A 1 15.88 2.02 -20.18
CA MET A 1 15.26 0.96 -19.36
C MET A 1 16.28 0.61 -18.27
N ALA A 2 16.05 1.03 -17.03
CA ALA A 2 16.98 0.81 -15.93
C ALA A 2 16.93 -0.66 -15.46
N PRO A 3 18.07 -1.26 -15.08
CA PRO A 3 18.08 -2.63 -14.59
C PRO A 3 17.30 -2.76 -13.27
N PRO A 4 16.49 -3.82 -13.09
CA PRO A 4 15.75 -4.05 -11.86
C PRO A 4 16.72 -4.16 -10.69
N THR A 5 16.38 -3.49 -9.58
CA THR A 5 17.20 -3.53 -8.37
C THR A 5 17.17 -4.93 -7.76
N PHE A 6 18.22 -5.33 -7.04
CA PHE A 6 18.32 -6.66 -6.42
C PHE A 6 17.10 -7.02 -5.55
N ALA A 7 16.42 -6.01 -4.99
CA ALA A 7 15.18 -6.18 -4.23
C ALA A 7 13.99 -6.69 -5.08
N ASP A 8 13.93 -6.38 -6.38
CA ASP A 8 12.84 -6.79 -7.28
C ASP A 8 12.93 -8.26 -7.74
N LEU A 9 14.14 -8.87 -7.67
CA LEU A 9 14.35 -10.27 -8.03
C LEU A 9 13.61 -11.23 -7.08
N GLY A 10 13.74 -11.00 -5.77
CA GLY A 10 13.05 -11.80 -4.74
C GLY A 10 11.56 -11.45 -4.61
N LYS A 11 11.18 -10.23 -4.99
CA LYS A 11 9.80 -9.74 -4.93
C LYS A 11 8.87 -10.56 -5.83
N SER A 12 9.30 -10.83 -7.06
CA SER A 12 8.49 -11.58 -8.03
C SER A 12 8.20 -13.00 -7.57
N ALA A 13 9.20 -13.68 -6.99
CA ALA A 13 9.00 -15.02 -6.40
C ALA A 13 8.08 -14.96 -5.17
N LYS A 14 8.28 -13.97 -4.28
CA LYS A 14 7.46 -13.79 -3.07
C LYS A 14 6.01 -13.47 -3.40
N ASP A 15 5.76 -12.65 -4.43
CA ASP A 15 4.42 -12.37 -4.96
C ASP A 15 3.77 -13.65 -5.51
N LEU A 16 4.51 -14.52 -6.20
CA LEU A 16 3.99 -15.78 -6.74
C LEU A 16 3.55 -16.76 -5.63
N PHE A 17 4.32 -16.86 -4.54
CA PHE A 17 3.96 -17.73 -3.41
C PHE A 17 2.87 -17.15 -2.51
N ASN A 18 2.76 -15.82 -2.40
CA ASN A 18 1.74 -15.18 -1.57
C ASN A 18 0.40 -14.98 -2.30
N LYS A 19 0.37 -14.94 -3.64
CA LYS A 19 -0.88 -14.84 -4.40
C LYS A 19 -1.64 -16.17 -4.36
N GLY A 20 -2.70 -16.22 -3.54
CA GLY A 20 -3.71 -17.28 -3.58
C GLY A 20 -3.63 -18.30 -2.44
N TYR A 21 -2.57 -18.30 -1.64
CA TYR A 21 -2.49 -19.12 -0.42
C TYR A 21 -3.16 -18.41 0.77
N ASN A 22 -4.50 -18.41 0.78
CA ASN A 22 -5.31 -17.84 1.86
C ASN A 22 -6.43 -18.79 2.27
N HIS A 23 -6.08 -20.02 2.66
CA HIS A 23 -7.04 -20.91 3.32
C HIS A 23 -7.40 -20.33 4.69
N GLY A 24 -8.64 -19.86 4.84
CA GLY A 24 -9.13 -19.25 6.08
C GLY A 24 -8.82 -17.76 6.26
N PHE A 25 -8.50 -17.04 5.18
CA PHE A 25 -8.23 -15.60 5.22
C PHE A 25 -9.05 -14.83 4.18
N LEU A 26 -9.86 -13.89 4.63
CA LEU A 26 -10.64 -12.99 3.79
C LEU A 26 -9.90 -11.66 3.68
N LYS A 27 -9.39 -11.35 2.49
CA LYS A 27 -8.77 -10.05 2.21
C LYS A 27 -9.60 -9.28 1.19
N VAL A 28 -9.94 -8.04 1.52
CA VAL A 28 -10.62 -7.10 0.65
C VAL A 28 -9.68 -5.93 0.44
N ASP A 29 -9.22 -5.73 -0.79
CA ASP A 29 -8.38 -4.60 -1.19
C ASP A 29 -9.18 -3.69 -2.14
N SER A 30 -9.32 -2.42 -1.79
CA SER A 30 -9.93 -1.39 -2.64
C SER A 30 -8.90 -0.31 -2.94
N THR A 31 -8.75 0.03 -4.22
CA THR A 31 -7.87 1.11 -4.67
C THR A 31 -8.68 2.12 -5.46
N THR A 32 -8.79 3.33 -4.94
CA THR A 32 -9.47 4.45 -5.60
C THR A 32 -8.42 5.48 -5.98
N LYS A 33 -8.43 5.90 -7.25
CA LYS A 33 -7.57 6.98 -7.74
C LYS A 33 -8.46 8.15 -8.12
N ALA A 34 -8.16 9.33 -7.59
CA ALA A 34 -8.92 10.54 -7.79
C ALA A 34 -8.04 11.65 -8.41
N GLY A 35 -8.70 12.54 -9.17
CA GLY A 35 -8.08 13.63 -9.94
C GLY A 35 -7.84 13.27 -11.42
N ASP A 36 -7.87 14.27 -12.30
CA ASP A 36 -7.67 14.14 -13.75
C ASP A 36 -6.34 13.45 -14.11
N SER A 37 -5.32 13.61 -13.26
CA SER A 37 -3.99 13.02 -13.45
C SER A 37 -3.62 11.93 -12.43
N LYS A 38 -4.59 11.41 -11.64
CA LYS A 38 -4.33 10.46 -10.53
C LYS A 38 -3.37 11.03 -9.48
N GLU A 39 -3.62 12.27 -9.09
CA GLU A 39 -2.84 12.97 -8.08
C GLU A 39 -3.08 12.40 -6.68
N VAL A 40 -4.24 11.80 -6.45
CA VAL A 40 -4.57 11.18 -5.17
C VAL A 40 -4.87 9.70 -5.36
N GLU A 41 -4.21 8.84 -4.59
CA GLU A 41 -4.44 7.40 -4.54
C GLU A 41 -4.78 6.99 -3.11
N PHE A 42 -6.01 6.52 -2.92
CA PHE A 42 -6.47 5.90 -1.68
C PHE A 42 -6.45 4.39 -1.87
N LYS A 43 -5.79 3.70 -0.95
CA LYS A 43 -5.76 2.25 -0.87
C LYS A 43 -6.26 1.85 0.50
N THR A 44 -7.31 1.06 0.53
CA THR A 44 -7.86 0.53 1.77
C THR A 44 -7.88 -0.97 1.66
N SER A 45 -7.22 -1.64 2.60
CA SER A 45 -7.24 -3.09 2.70
C SER A 45 -7.83 -3.51 4.04
N ALA A 46 -8.74 -4.47 4.00
CA ALA A 46 -9.32 -5.09 5.19
C ALA A 46 -9.03 -6.58 5.10
N SER A 47 -8.59 -7.15 6.20
CA SER A 47 -8.12 -8.52 6.26
C SER A 47 -8.64 -9.21 7.51
N HIS A 48 -9.31 -10.33 7.32
CA HIS A 48 -9.92 -11.10 8.39
C HIS A 48 -9.43 -12.54 8.34
N ASN A 49 -8.74 -12.95 9.39
CA ASN A 49 -8.21 -14.29 9.55
C ASN A 49 -9.22 -15.14 10.33
N LEU A 50 -9.96 -16.02 9.64
CA LEU A 50 -10.95 -16.90 10.25
C LEU A 50 -10.33 -17.96 11.16
N GLY A 51 -9.05 -18.31 10.96
CA GLY A 51 -8.36 -19.28 11.81
C GLY A 51 -7.97 -18.75 13.18
N SER A 52 -7.75 -17.44 13.32
CA SER A 52 -7.36 -16.78 14.58
C SER A 52 -8.36 -15.76 15.11
N GLY A 53 -9.43 -15.47 14.35
CA GLY A 53 -10.41 -14.43 14.67
C GLY A 53 -9.88 -13.00 14.58
N LYS A 54 -8.66 -12.80 14.06
CA LYS A 54 -8.03 -11.48 14.00
C LYS A 54 -8.49 -10.70 12.78
N LEU A 55 -9.01 -9.50 13.02
CA LEU A 55 -9.33 -8.50 12.02
C LEU A 55 -8.22 -7.44 11.99
N GLY A 56 -7.69 -7.16 10.81
CA GLY A 56 -6.73 -6.09 10.57
C GLY A 56 -7.18 -5.24 9.39
N GLY A 57 -7.19 -3.93 9.56
CA GLY A 57 -7.43 -2.95 8.51
C GLY A 57 -6.18 -2.11 8.25
N ASN A 58 -5.98 -1.70 7.01
CA ASN A 58 -4.92 -0.80 6.62
C ASN A 58 -5.46 0.22 5.60
N LEU A 59 -5.05 1.48 5.77
CA LEU A 59 -5.42 2.62 4.96
C LEU A 59 -4.13 3.35 4.55
N ASP A 60 -3.85 3.29 3.25
CA ASP A 60 -2.77 4.00 2.59
C ASP A 60 -3.37 5.17 1.81
N VAL A 61 -2.90 6.38 2.08
CA VAL A 61 -3.30 7.58 1.36
C VAL A 61 -2.07 8.23 0.76
N LYS A 62 -2.09 8.39 -0.57
CA LYS A 62 -0.96 8.93 -1.31
C LYS A 62 -1.38 10.16 -2.09
N TYR A 63 -0.79 11.29 -1.75
CA TYR A 63 -1.00 12.57 -2.42
C TYR A 63 0.23 12.96 -3.22
N LYS A 64 0.03 13.30 -4.48
CA LYS A 64 1.03 13.92 -5.35
C LYS A 64 0.63 15.35 -5.59
N ILE A 65 1.53 16.28 -5.26
CA ILE A 65 1.32 17.72 -5.47
C ILE A 65 2.25 18.16 -6.60
N PRO A 66 1.76 18.32 -7.84
CA PRO A 66 2.60 18.71 -8.97
C PRO A 66 3.05 20.18 -8.92
N ALA A 67 2.42 21.02 -8.09
CA ALA A 67 2.64 22.46 -8.06
C ALA A 67 3.99 22.91 -7.43
N TYR A 68 4.73 22.04 -6.72
CA TYR A 68 5.91 22.42 -5.93
C TYR A 68 7.15 21.52 -6.17
N GLY A 69 7.32 20.98 -7.39
CA GLY A 69 8.16 19.80 -7.62
C GLY A 69 7.40 18.54 -7.23
N GLU A 70 7.74 17.36 -7.74
CA GLU A 70 6.98 16.12 -7.49
C GLU A 70 7.03 15.72 -6.00
N PHE A 71 6.23 16.40 -5.18
CA PHE A 71 6.10 16.22 -3.74
C PHE A 71 5.07 15.15 -3.51
N LEU A 72 5.49 14.09 -2.83
CA LEU A 72 4.70 12.90 -2.63
C LEU A 72 4.57 12.64 -1.13
N VAL A 73 3.34 12.75 -0.63
CA VAL A 73 2.99 12.46 0.75
C VAL A 73 2.29 11.11 0.80
N ILE A 74 2.76 10.24 1.69
CA ILE A 74 2.14 8.94 1.96
C ILE A 74 1.78 8.90 3.44
N GLU A 75 0.51 8.67 3.72
CA GLU A 75 0.03 8.30 5.06
C GLU A 75 -0.38 6.83 5.06
N GLU A 76 0.20 6.05 5.95
CA GLU A 76 -0.17 4.65 6.17
C GLU A 76 -0.73 4.53 7.59
N MET A 77 -1.97 4.06 7.71
CA MET A 77 -2.64 3.78 8.98
C MET A 77 -3.01 2.30 9.03
N SER A 78 -2.57 1.61 10.08
CA SER A 78 -2.96 0.22 10.33
C SER A 78 -3.72 0.12 11.64
N PHE A 79 -4.91 -0.51 11.59
CA PHE A 79 -5.73 -0.80 12.76
C PHE A 79 -5.82 -2.31 12.95
N SER A 80 -5.23 -2.79 14.02
CA SER A 80 -5.33 -4.19 14.45
C SER A 80 -5.60 -4.22 15.96
N ASP A 81 -4.58 -4.46 16.78
CA ASP A 81 -4.66 -4.42 18.25
C ASP A 81 -4.23 -3.05 18.81
N LEU A 82 -3.25 -2.42 18.14
CA LEU A 82 -2.81 -1.04 18.36
C LEU A 82 -3.00 -0.26 17.04
N MET A 83 -3.36 1.02 17.14
CA MET A 83 -3.42 1.90 15.98
C MET A 83 -2.02 2.44 15.69
N VAL A 84 -1.49 2.18 14.50
CA VAL A 84 -0.18 2.68 14.05
C VAL A 84 -0.41 3.61 12.87
N SER A 85 0.13 4.82 12.95
CA SER A 85 0.16 5.78 11.84
C SER A 85 1.60 6.12 11.47
N SER A 86 1.87 6.21 10.16
CA SER A 86 3.17 6.59 9.61
C SER A 86 2.95 7.61 8.50
N LEU A 87 3.59 8.78 8.63
CA LEU A 87 3.64 9.80 7.59
C LEU A 87 5.03 9.79 6.95
N ARG A 88 5.07 9.63 5.63
CA ARG A 88 6.27 9.74 4.80
C ARG A 88 6.10 10.84 3.76
N THR A 89 7.19 11.54 3.52
CA THR A 89 7.27 12.60 2.53
C THR A 89 8.47 12.34 1.65
N GLU A 90 8.27 12.23 0.33
CA GLU A 90 9.33 12.10 -0.65
C GLU A 90 9.29 13.32 -1.58
N GLN A 91 10.46 13.95 -1.77
CA GLN A 91 10.66 14.96 -2.81
C GLN A 91 11.51 14.34 -3.91
N LYS A 92 10.96 14.26 -5.12
CA LYS A 92 11.76 13.91 -6.29
C LYS A 92 12.49 15.16 -6.77
N SER A 93 13.77 15.27 -6.40
CA SER A 93 14.67 16.27 -6.97
C SER A 93 14.95 15.92 -8.43
N PHE A 94 14.86 16.92 -9.31
CA PHE A 94 15.26 16.84 -10.73
C PHE A 94 16.75 16.51 -10.88
#